data_AF-A0AAX3ITK8-F1
#
_entry.id   AF-A0AAX3ITK8-F1
#
_cell.length_a   1.000
_cell.length_b   1.000
_cell.length_c   1.000
_cell.angle_alpha   90.00
_cell.angle_beta   90.00
_cell.angle_gamma   90.00
#
_symmetry.space_group_name_H-M   'P 1'
#
loop_
_entity.id
_entity.type
_entity.pdbx_description
1 polymer ?
#
loop_
_entity_poly.entity_id
_entity_poly.type
_entity_poly.pdbx_seq_one_letter_code
_entity_poly.pdbx_strand_id
1 'polypeptide(L)' 'MNYALIGALFFLMVINLTSGLKGKDGKEKIKVIFSFFWFFLLFGVLMISYHYFSSQISENPIIQKITQ' A
#
# COMPACT_ATOMS: atom_id res chain seq x y z
N MET A 1 10.57 1.90 8.19
CA MET A 1 9.63 1.98 7.05
C MET A 1 10.05 3.17 6.18
N ASN A 2 10.40 2.97 4.91
CA ASN A 2 10.88 4.08 4.05
C ASN A 2 9.69 4.81 3.42
N TYR A 3 9.22 5.87 4.07
CA TYR A 3 8.08 6.67 3.62
C TYR A 3 8.33 7.36 2.28
N ALA A 4 9.58 7.69 1.95
CA ALA A 4 9.93 8.28 0.65
C ALA A 4 9.73 7.28 -0.49
N LEU A 5 10.13 6.02 -0.29
CA LEU A 5 9.89 4.95 -1.27
C LEU A 5 8.38 4.70 -1.46
N ILE A 6 7.62 4.66 -0.36
CA ILE A 6 6.15 4.50 -0.41
C ILE A 6 5.51 5.66 -1.18
N GLY A 7 5.94 6.90 -0.93
CA GLY A 7 5.46 8.09 -1.64
C GLY A 7 5.78 8.06 -3.15
N ALA A 8 6.99 7.64 -3.53
CA ALA A 8 7.39 7.50 -4.92
C ALA A 8 6.55 6.45 -5.67
N LEU A 9 6.31 5.30 -5.04
CA LEU A 9 5.44 4.26 -5.59
C LEU A 9 4.00 4.73 -5.73
N PHE A 10 3.48 5.47 -4.75
CA PHE A 10 2.14 6.05 -4.80
C PHE A 10 2.01 7.02 -5.98
N PHE A 11 2.99 7.91 -6.16
CA PHE A 11 3.00 8.87 -7.26
C PHE A 11 3.03 8.19 -8.63
N LEU A 12 3.91 7.19 -8.82
CA LEU A 12 3.96 6.37 -10.03
C LEU A 12 2.63 5.67 -10.30
N MET A 13 1.99 5.15 -9.26
CA MET A 13 0.72 4.46 -9.38
C MET A 13 -0.41 5.40 -9.83
N VAL A 14 -0.46 6.62 -9.30
CA VAL A 14 -1.44 7.64 -9.70
C VAL A 14 -1.24 8.04 -11.15
N ILE A 15 0.01 8.29 -11.58
CA ILE A 15 0.31 8.58 -13.00
C ILE A 15 -0.14 7.43 -13.89
N ASN A 16 0.16 6.19 -13.51
CA ASN A 16 -0.22 5.02 -14.28
C ASN A 16 -1.75 4.86 -14.37
N LEU A 17 -2.47 5.14 -13.28
CA LEU A 17 -3.93 5.17 -13.26
C LEU A 17 -4.47 6.23 -14.22
N THR A 18 -4.01 7.48 -14.11
CA THR A 18 -4.46 8.59 -14.97
C THR A 18 -4.20 8.30 -16.45
N SER A 19 -3.02 7.76 -16.77
CA SER A 19 -2.66 7.33 -18.13
C SER A 19 -3.59 6.22 -18.62
N GLY A 20 -3.78 5.18 -17.81
CA GLY A 20 -4.63 4.03 -18.14
C GLY A 20 -6.13 4.32 -18.22
N LEU A 21 -6.58 5.50 -17.74
CA LEU A 21 -7.95 5.99 -17.86
C LEU A 21 -8.15 6.89 -19.10
N LYS A 22 -7.07 7.35 -19.74
CA LYS A 22 -7.14 8.23 -20.91
C LYS A 22 -7.75 7.48 -22.10
N GLY A 23 -8.75 8.08 -22.74
CA GLY A 23 -9.44 7.47 -23.88
C GLY A 23 -10.44 6.35 -23.53
N LYS A 24 -10.59 5.97 -22.25
CA LYS A 24 -11.59 4.98 -21.82
C LYS A 24 -12.99 5.56 -21.64
N ASP A 25 -13.99 4.71 -21.85
CA ASP A 25 -15.39 5.02 -21.59
C ASP A 25 -15.68 5.22 -20.10
N GLY A 26 -16.74 5.99 -19.80
CA GLY A 26 -17.11 6.34 -18.42
C GLY A 26 -17.33 5.11 -17.52
N LYS A 27 -17.93 4.04 -18.04
CA LYS A 27 -18.14 2.79 -17.29
C LYS A 27 -16.82 2.10 -16.93
N GLU A 28 -15.88 2.04 -17.87
CA GLU A 28 -14.56 1.46 -17.61
C GLU A 28 -13.76 2.29 -16.62
N LYS A 29 -13.85 3.62 -16.73
CA LYS A 29 -13.21 4.54 -15.77
C LYS A 29 -13.70 4.30 -14.35
N ILE A 30 -15.02 4.20 -14.15
CA ILE A 30 -15.62 3.92 -12.84
C ILE A 30 -15.12 2.57 -12.30
N LYS A 31 -15.11 1.52 -13.13
CA LYS A 31 -14.62 0.20 -12.73
C LYS A 31 -13.16 0.26 -12.27
N VAL A 32 -12.30 0.91 -13.05
CA VAL A 32 -10.87 1.06 -12.73
C VAL A 32 -10.65 1.88 -11.46
N ILE A 33 -11.40 2.97 -11.25
CA ILE A 33 -11.35 3.78 -10.03
C ILE A 33 -11.80 2.97 -8.80
N PHE A 34 -12.87 2.18 -8.91
CA PHE A 34 -13.32 1.31 -7.82
C PHE A 34 -12.29 0.23 -7.49
N SER A 35 -11.69 -0.42 -8.48
CA SER A 35 -10.61 -1.38 -8.25
C SER A 35 -9.38 -0.72 -7.61
N PHE A 36 -9.05 0.50 -8.01
CA PHE A 36 -7.97 1.28 -7.40
C PHE A 36 -8.26 1.61 -5.92
N PHE A 37 -9.46 2.08 -5.61
CA PHE A 37 -9.90 2.30 -4.22
C PHE A 37 -9.83 1.03 -3.38
N TRP A 38 -10.30 -0.10 -3.92
CA TRP A 38 -10.27 -1.38 -3.24
C TRP A 38 -8.84 -1.84 -2.95
N PHE A 39 -7.94 -1.68 -3.92
CA PHE A 39 -6.52 -1.97 -3.74
C PHE A 39 -5.92 -1.13 -2.59
N PHE A 40 -6.22 0.18 -2.55
CA PHE A 40 -5.73 1.05 -1.48
C PHE A 40 -6.25 0.66 -0.10
N LEU A 41 -7.51 0.22 -0.03
CA LEU A 41 -8.12 -0.24 1.21
C LEU A 41 -7.42 -1.50 1.73
N LEU A 42 -7.18 -2.49 0.86
CA LEU A 42 -6.41 -3.70 1.19
C LEU A 42 -4.96 -3.38 1.58
N PHE A 43 -4.30 -2.49 0.83
CA PHE A 43 -2.93 -2.08 1.11
C PHE A 43 -2.81 -1.39 2.48
N GLY A 44 -3.77 -0.52 2.82
CA GLY A 44 -3.84 0.11 4.14
C GLY A 44 -3.97 -0.91 5.28
N VAL A 45 -4.87 -1.89 5.13
CA VAL A 45 -5.06 -2.98 6.11
C VAL A 45 -3.77 -3.80 6.28
N LEU A 46 -3.07 -4.10 5.18
CA LEU A 46 -1.79 -4.81 5.22
C LEU A 46 -0.71 -4.00 5.93
N MET A 47 -0.63 -2.69 5.69
CA MET A 47 0.32 -1.81 6.37
C MET A 47 0.06 -1.73 7.88
N ILE A 48 -1.20 -1.61 8.29
CA ILE A 48 -1.59 -1.62 9.71
C ILE A 48 -1.23 -2.95 10.36
N SER A 49 -1.60 -4.06 9.70
CA SER A 49 -1.28 -5.41 10.17
C SER A 49 0.22 -5.60 10.29
N TYR A 50 0.99 -5.25 9.26
CA TYR A 50 2.45 -5.34 9.27
C TYR A 50 3.05 -4.53 10.41
N HIS A 51 2.58 -3.30 10.62
CA HIS A 51 3.08 -2.47 11.71
C HIS A 51 2.80 -3.11 13.07
N TYR A 52 1.60 -3.62 13.29
CA TYR A 52 1.20 -4.31 14.53
C TYR A 52 2.01 -5.59 14.77
N PHE A 53 2.16 -6.45 13.77
CA PHE A 53 2.97 -7.66 13.92
C PHE A 53 4.45 -7.35 14.09
N SER A 54 4.97 -6.36 13.36
CA SER A 54 6.36 -5.91 13.48
C SER A 54 6.63 -5.35 14.88
N SER A 55 5.71 -4.61 15.49
CA SER A 55 5.89 -4.10 16.85
C SER A 55 5.90 -5.25 17.86
N GLN A 56 4.98 -6.21 17.75
CA GLN A 56 4.96 -7.38 18.65
C GLN A 56 6.19 -8.28 18.52
N ILE A 57 6.69 -8.48 17.30
CA ILE A 57 7.93 -9.23 17.06
C ILE A 57 9.14 -8.49 17.65
N SER A 58 9.19 -7.16 17.50
CA SER A 58 10.25 -6.33 18.09
C SER A 58 10.20 -6.29 19.62
N GLU A 59 9.01 -6.43 20.20
CA GLU A 59 8.79 -6.49 21.65
C GLU A 59 8.98 -7.91 22.22
N ASN A 60 9.18 -8.93 21.36
CA ASN A 60 9.39 -10.29 21.80
C ASN A 60 10.77 -10.42 22.48
N PRO A 61 10.82 -10.79 23.77
CA PRO A 61 12.08 -10.86 24.53
C PRO A 61 13.05 -11.93 24.00
N ILE A 62 12.56 -12.96 23.31
CA ILE A 62 13.41 -13.97 22.67
C ILE A 62 14.13 -13.37 21.46
N ILE A 63 13.43 -12.57 20.65
CA ILE A 63 13.98 -11.95 19.44
C ILE A 63 14.93 -10.80 19.79
N GLN A 64 14.62 -10.01 20.83
CA GLN A 64 15.53 -9.00 21.35
C GLN A 64 16.88 -9.60 21.80
N LYS A 65 16.86 -10.75 22.49
CA LYS A 65 18.07 -11.46 22.92
C LYS A 65 18.93 -12.03 21.80
N ILE A 66 18.34 -12.35 20.64
CA ILE A 66 19.06 -12.88 19.47
C ILE A 66 19.62 -11.74 18.61
N THR A 67 18.99 -10.56 18.67
CA THR A 67 19.34 -9.40 17.83
C THR A 67 20.37 -8.46 18.50
N GLN A 68 20.52 -8.51 19.83
CA GLN A 68 21.60 -7.86 20.59
C GLN A 68 22.86 -8.72 20.63
#